data_AF-A0A953X2E9-F1
#
_entry.id   AF-A0A953X2E9-F1
#
_cell.length_a   1.000
_cell.length_b   1.000
_cell.length_c   1.000
_cell.angle_alpha   90.00
_cell.angle_beta   90.00
_cell.angle_gamma   90.00
#
_symmetry.space_group_name_H-M   'P 1'
#
loop_
_entity.id
_entity.type
_entity.pdbx_description
1 polymer ?
#
loop_
_entity_poly.entity_id
_entity_poly.type
_entity_poly.pdbx_seq_one_letter_code
_entity_poly.pdbx_strand_id
1 'polypeptide(L)'
;MGNESHDFAPGGGSDEVQQGPSWANPRWPLTDPGGEDDLTRSLDPMAMQLAVKQAAAKAGMALDGSAVEQAAADSIRAMLLIRTYRVRGHLAADLDPLGLVKRDLPADLTPEWHGFAGAAQDRPVFIGGNLGLHWTTVRELVSILRANYCGKVGFEYMHIADVEERRFIQDRIEGGDKSIDFTANGKKAILAAVIRGEQYEKFLGKKYVG
;
A
#
# COMPACT_ATOMS: atom_id res chain seq x y z
N MET A 1 34.48 -45.65 -16.43
CA MET A 1 33.71 -45.03 -17.53
C MET A 1 32.69 -44.12 -16.88
N GLY A 2 32.76 -42.81 -17.13
CA GLY A 2 31.74 -41.83 -16.74
C GLY A 2 32.07 -40.97 -15.52
N ASN A 3 33.05 -40.07 -15.63
CA ASN A 3 33.16 -38.89 -14.78
C ASN A 3 32.39 -37.79 -15.52
N GLU A 4 31.10 -37.61 -15.23
CA GLU A 4 30.31 -36.53 -15.82
C GLU A 4 30.58 -35.26 -15.02
N SER A 5 31.47 -34.42 -15.54
CA SER A 5 31.58 -33.02 -15.12
C SER A 5 30.30 -32.31 -15.57
N HIS A 6 29.46 -31.92 -14.61
CA HIS A 6 28.39 -30.96 -14.85
C HIS A 6 29.02 -29.58 -15.11
N ASP A 7 29.36 -29.32 -16.37
CA ASP A 7 29.66 -27.98 -16.85
C ASP A 7 28.39 -27.14 -16.75
N PHE A 8 28.29 -26.34 -15.69
CA PHE A 8 27.38 -25.20 -15.62
C PHE A 8 27.90 -24.11 -16.57
N ALA A 9 27.76 -24.32 -17.87
CA ALA A 9 27.86 -23.24 -18.83
C ALA A 9 26.51 -22.49 -18.85
N PRO A 10 26.45 -21.18 -18.52
CA PRO A 10 25.23 -20.42 -18.70
C PRO A 10 24.98 -20.28 -20.19
N GLY A 11 23.95 -20.99 -20.66
CA GLY A 11 23.47 -20.87 -22.04
C GLY A 11 22.82 -19.52 -22.26
N GLY A 12 23.41 -18.73 -23.16
CA GLY A 12 22.77 -17.78 -24.07
C GLY A 12 21.60 -16.94 -23.53
N GLY A 13 21.92 -15.84 -22.86
CA GLY A 13 20.97 -14.75 -22.58
C GLY A 13 21.60 -13.68 -21.69
N SER A 14 22.22 -12.66 -22.27
CA SER A 14 22.68 -11.40 -21.63
C SER A 14 23.59 -11.46 -20.37
N ASP A 15 24.03 -12.63 -19.90
CA ASP A 15 24.93 -12.74 -18.75
C ASP A 15 26.40 -12.58 -19.16
N GLU A 16 26.86 -11.33 -19.21
CA GLU A 16 28.29 -11.06 -19.04
C GLU A 16 28.69 -11.47 -17.62
N VAL A 17 29.63 -12.41 -17.48
CA VAL A 17 30.26 -12.75 -16.20
C VAL A 17 30.84 -11.45 -15.62
N GLN A 18 30.20 -10.92 -14.57
CA GLN A 18 30.60 -9.67 -13.93
C GLN A 18 32.07 -9.77 -13.50
N GLN A 19 32.97 -9.08 -14.22
CA GLN A 19 34.36 -8.98 -13.79
C GLN A 19 34.48 -7.99 -12.65
N GLY A 20 35.03 -8.46 -11.52
CA GLY A 20 35.33 -7.66 -10.35
C GLY A 20 34.19 -7.56 -9.33
N PRO A 21 34.42 -6.85 -8.22
CA PRO A 21 33.42 -6.67 -7.19
C PRO A 21 32.18 -5.96 -7.74
N SER A 22 30.98 -6.33 -7.27
CA SER A 22 29.71 -5.76 -7.74
C SER A 22 29.62 -4.22 -7.62
N TRP A 23 30.32 -3.63 -6.66
CA TRP A 23 30.39 -2.16 -6.45
C TRP A 23 31.27 -1.43 -7.47
N ALA A 24 32.08 -2.14 -8.25
CA ALA A 24 32.89 -1.56 -9.33
C ALA A 24 32.13 -1.51 -10.67
N ASN A 25 30.92 -2.07 -10.73
CA ASN A 25 30.09 -2.04 -11.93
C ASN A 25 29.60 -0.59 -12.18
N PRO A 26 29.77 -0.01 -13.39
CA PRO A 26 29.20 1.29 -13.74
C PRO A 26 27.67 1.37 -13.65
N ARG A 27 26.98 0.22 -13.74
CA ARG A 27 25.53 0.08 -13.52
C ARG A 27 25.15 -0.01 -12.05
N TRP A 28 26.12 0.02 -11.13
CA TRP A 28 25.87 0.05 -9.69
C TRP A 28 25.77 1.50 -9.19
N PRO A 29 24.76 1.85 -8.37
CA PRO A 29 23.68 0.99 -7.89
C PRO A 29 22.63 0.72 -8.99
N LEU A 30 22.02 -0.48 -8.96
CA LEU A 30 20.96 -0.88 -9.88
C LEU A 30 19.69 -0.08 -9.59
N THR A 31 19.58 1.12 -10.14
CA THR A 31 18.39 1.98 -10.01
C THR A 31 17.27 1.61 -10.97
N ASP A 32 17.24 0.37 -11.48
CA ASP A 32 16.27 -0.03 -12.49
C ASP A 32 14.83 0.05 -11.93
N PRO A 33 13.84 0.57 -12.68
CA PRO A 33 12.45 0.70 -12.21
C PRO A 33 11.77 -0.62 -11.82
N GLY A 34 12.34 -1.77 -12.22
CA GLY A 34 11.81 -3.10 -11.95
C GLY A 34 12.46 -3.85 -10.78
N GLY A 35 13.59 -3.35 -10.23
CA GLY A 35 14.36 -4.07 -9.20
C GLY A 35 14.02 -3.69 -7.76
N GLU A 36 13.58 -2.45 -7.55
CA GLU A 36 13.21 -1.94 -6.24
C GLU A 36 11.80 -1.36 -6.28
N ASP A 37 10.96 -1.78 -5.34
CA ASP A 37 9.66 -1.16 -5.09
C ASP A 37 9.88 0.34 -4.80
N ASP A 38 9.01 1.20 -5.33
CA ASP A 38 9.08 2.67 -5.15
C ASP A 38 9.05 3.03 -3.64
N LEU A 39 8.37 2.17 -2.87
CA LEU A 39 8.36 2.20 -1.42
C LEU A 39 9.74 1.95 -0.81
N THR A 40 10.52 1.00 -1.31
CA THR A 40 11.86 0.68 -0.77
C THR A 40 12.80 1.88 -0.92
N ARG A 41 12.74 2.57 -2.07
CA ARG A 41 13.50 3.82 -2.29
C ARG A 41 13.07 4.95 -1.37
N SER A 42 11.76 5.06 -1.12
CA SER A 42 11.22 6.07 -0.20
C SER A 42 11.63 5.86 1.26
N LEU A 43 12.19 4.70 1.62
CA LEU A 43 12.67 4.42 2.97
C LEU A 43 14.16 4.79 3.17
N ASP A 44 14.89 5.18 2.12
CA ASP A 44 16.27 5.68 2.25
C ASP A 44 16.28 7.10 2.86
N PRO A 45 16.91 7.30 4.05
CA PRO A 45 17.01 8.60 4.69
C PRO A 45 17.66 9.69 3.84
N MET A 46 18.69 9.36 3.04
CA MET A 46 19.40 10.37 2.24
C MET A 46 18.56 10.82 1.05
N ALA A 47 17.96 9.86 0.33
CA ALA A 47 17.02 10.16 -0.75
C ALA A 47 15.81 10.97 -0.24
N MET A 48 15.26 10.60 0.92
CA MET A 48 14.11 11.30 1.50
C MET A 48 14.45 12.74 1.92
N GLN A 49 15.61 12.98 2.52
CA GLN A 49 16.05 14.35 2.85
C GLN A 49 16.15 15.22 1.59
N LEU A 50 16.68 14.69 0.49
CA LEU A 50 16.75 15.42 -0.77
C LEU A 50 15.35 15.70 -1.33
N ALA A 51 14.47 14.71 -1.33
CA ALA A 51 13.09 14.84 -1.79
C ALA A 51 12.32 15.89 -0.97
N VAL A 52 12.45 15.86 0.36
CA VAL A 52 11.83 16.84 1.26
C VAL A 52 12.41 18.24 1.05
N LYS A 53 13.73 18.41 0.89
CA LYS A 53 14.32 19.72 0.56
C LYS A 53 13.75 20.30 -0.74
N GLN A 54 13.66 19.47 -1.79
CA GLN A 54 13.12 19.89 -3.08
C GLN A 54 11.63 20.21 -2.99
N ALA A 55 10.84 19.38 -2.28
CA ALA A 55 9.42 19.60 -2.09
C ALA A 55 9.13 20.85 -1.24
N ALA A 56 9.89 21.07 -0.16
CA ALA A 56 9.79 22.24 0.69
C ALA A 56 10.14 23.52 -0.07
N ALA A 57 11.20 23.50 -0.88
CA ALA A 57 11.55 24.64 -1.75
C ALA A 57 10.44 24.96 -2.75
N LYS A 58 9.82 23.94 -3.37
CA LYS A 58 8.66 24.12 -4.26
C LYS A 58 7.42 24.65 -3.53
N ALA A 59 7.23 24.27 -2.27
CA ALA A 59 6.14 24.74 -1.41
C ALA A 59 6.41 26.11 -0.76
N GLY A 60 7.58 26.73 -1.01
CA GLY A 60 7.97 28.01 -0.41
C GLY A 60 8.33 27.94 1.07
N MET A 61 8.60 26.74 1.62
CA MET A 61 9.01 26.54 3.00
C MET A 61 10.53 26.45 3.09
N ALA A 62 11.16 27.40 3.78
CA ALA A 62 12.58 27.33 4.10
C ALA A 62 12.76 26.52 5.39
N LEU A 63 13.36 25.34 5.27
CA LEU A 63 13.69 24.47 6.41
C LEU A 63 15.19 24.59 6.72
N ASP A 64 15.53 24.64 8.00
CA ASP A 64 16.91 24.49 8.46
C ASP A 64 17.36 23.03 8.32
N GLY A 65 18.66 22.77 8.49
CA GLY A 65 19.21 21.41 8.37
C GLY A 65 18.53 20.40 9.29
N SER A 66 18.24 20.80 10.54
CA SER A 66 17.58 19.94 11.53
C SER A 66 16.11 19.68 11.22
N ALA A 67 15.34 20.68 10.77
CA ALA A 67 13.95 20.44 10.39
C ALA A 67 13.82 19.59 9.12
N VAL A 68 14.79 19.63 8.20
CA VAL A 68 14.79 18.69 7.06
C VAL A 68 14.97 17.26 7.52
N GLU A 69 15.90 17.00 8.45
CA GLU A 69 16.13 15.66 8.98
C GLU A 69 14.87 15.13 9.67
N GLN A 70 14.22 15.96 10.49
CA GLN A 70 12.98 15.62 11.16
C GLN A 70 11.84 15.36 10.16
N ALA A 71 11.67 16.23 9.16
CA ALA A 71 10.66 16.07 8.13
C ALA A 71 10.88 14.81 7.29
N ALA A 72 12.13 14.48 6.97
CA ALA A 72 12.46 13.23 6.29
C ALA A 72 12.15 11.99 7.15
N ALA A 73 12.46 12.04 8.45
CA ALA A 73 12.13 10.97 9.38
C ALA A 73 10.60 10.79 9.54
N ASP A 74 9.85 11.88 9.60
CA ASP A 74 8.38 11.85 9.63
C ASP A 74 7.82 11.27 8.32
N SER A 75 8.36 11.65 7.16
CA SER A 75 7.98 11.06 5.86
C SER A 75 8.21 9.56 5.80
N ILE A 76 9.36 9.07 6.27
CA ILE A 76 9.65 7.62 6.34
C ILE A 76 8.64 6.90 7.22
N ARG A 77 8.32 7.46 8.39
CA ARG A 77 7.31 6.89 9.30
C ARG A 77 5.92 6.86 8.67
N ALA A 78 5.54 7.90 7.92
CA ALA A 78 4.28 7.92 7.18
C ALA A 78 4.26 6.86 6.06
N MET A 79 5.36 6.66 5.33
CA MET A 79 5.46 5.61 4.32
C MET A 79 5.37 4.21 4.92
N LEU A 80 5.99 3.99 6.09
CA LEU A 80 5.82 2.75 6.85
C LEU A 80 4.37 2.53 7.28
N LEU A 81 3.69 3.57 7.76
CA LEU A 81 2.27 3.51 8.10
C LEU A 81 1.41 3.11 6.90
N ILE A 82 1.62 3.75 5.74
CA ILE A 82 0.92 3.38 4.48
C ILE A 82 1.15 1.90 4.15
N ARG A 83 2.42 1.45 4.18
CA ARG A 83 2.76 0.05 3.92
C ARG A 83 2.08 -0.90 4.91
N THR A 84 2.01 -0.57 6.19
CA THR A 84 1.34 -1.40 7.19
C THR A 84 -0.15 -1.55 6.88
N TYR A 85 -0.85 -0.47 6.47
CA TYR A 85 -2.25 -0.56 6.05
C TYR A 85 -2.43 -1.40 4.79
N ARG A 86 -1.54 -1.29 3.80
CA ARG A 86 -1.58 -2.15 2.59
C ARG A 86 -1.43 -3.63 2.91
N VAL A 87 -0.57 -3.97 3.86
CA VAL A 87 -0.27 -5.37 4.21
C VAL A 87 -1.30 -5.94 5.19
N ARG A 88 -1.73 -5.16 6.19
CA ARG A 88 -2.48 -5.65 7.35
C ARG A 88 -3.82 -4.95 7.58
N GLY A 89 -4.17 -3.95 6.78
CA GLY A 89 -5.39 -3.17 6.96
C GLY A 89 -6.67 -4.01 6.89
N HIS A 90 -6.65 -5.12 6.14
CA HIS A 90 -7.75 -6.09 6.09
C HIS A 90 -8.09 -6.68 7.48
N LEU A 91 -7.15 -6.74 8.43
CA LEU A 91 -7.41 -7.21 9.79
C LEU A 91 -8.33 -6.27 10.57
N ALA A 92 -8.35 -4.99 10.19
CA ALA A 92 -9.20 -3.96 10.76
C ALA A 92 -10.46 -3.69 9.93
N ALA A 93 -10.71 -4.46 8.86
CA ALA A 93 -11.89 -4.28 8.01
C ALA A 93 -13.17 -4.79 8.68
N ASP A 94 -14.27 -4.11 8.38
CA ASP A 94 -15.61 -4.41 8.90
C ASP A 94 -16.32 -5.43 8.00
N LEU A 95 -15.99 -6.70 8.26
CA LEU A 95 -16.41 -7.84 7.43
C LEU A 95 -17.57 -8.66 8.04
N ASP A 96 -17.84 -8.50 9.33
CA ASP A 96 -18.85 -9.31 10.03
C ASP A 96 -20.20 -8.56 10.08
N PRO A 97 -21.20 -8.98 9.27
CA PRO A 97 -22.51 -8.32 9.28
C PRO A 97 -23.30 -8.53 10.57
N LEU A 98 -22.94 -9.53 11.39
CA LEU A 98 -23.61 -9.84 12.65
C LEU A 98 -22.93 -9.19 13.87
N GLY A 99 -21.69 -8.69 13.70
CA GLY A 99 -20.91 -8.06 14.78
C GLY A 99 -20.59 -8.99 15.96
N LEU A 100 -20.51 -10.30 15.70
CA LEU A 100 -20.19 -11.33 16.69
C LEU A 100 -18.68 -11.42 16.93
N VAL A 101 -17.88 -11.19 15.89
CA VAL A 101 -16.42 -11.29 15.96
C VAL A 101 -15.85 -10.03 16.62
N LYS A 102 -15.28 -10.19 17.81
CA LYS A 102 -14.45 -9.17 18.45
C LYS A 102 -13.00 -9.39 18.03
N ARG A 103 -12.46 -8.47 17.23
CA ARG A 103 -11.07 -8.50 16.79
C ARG A 103 -10.26 -7.50 17.59
N ASP A 104 -9.11 -7.94 18.10
CA ASP A 104 -8.11 -7.02 18.64
C ASP A 104 -7.35 -6.39 17.47
N LEU A 105 -7.39 -5.07 17.41
CA LEU A 105 -6.68 -4.32 16.38
C LEU A 105 -5.17 -4.43 16.61
N PRO A 106 -4.39 -4.82 15.60
CA PRO A 106 -2.94 -4.78 15.67
C PRO A 106 -2.43 -3.39 16.05
N ALA A 107 -1.51 -3.33 17.03
CA ALA A 107 -0.94 -2.06 17.50
C ALA A 107 -0.19 -1.30 16.38
N ASP A 108 0.35 -2.02 15.40
CA ASP A 108 1.08 -1.47 14.25
C ASP A 108 0.19 -0.69 13.27
N LEU A 109 -1.14 -0.78 13.36
CA LEU A 109 -2.07 0.10 12.60
C LEU A 109 -2.31 1.46 13.27
N THR A 110 -1.85 1.64 14.51
CA THR A 110 -2.02 2.91 15.24
C THR A 110 -0.92 3.91 14.86
N PRO A 111 -1.24 5.19 14.64
CA PRO A 111 -0.23 6.22 14.34
C PRO A 111 0.82 6.37 15.43
N GLU A 112 0.42 6.13 16.68
CA GLU A 112 1.28 6.20 17.86
C GLU A 112 2.43 5.19 17.78
N TRP A 113 2.17 3.98 17.26
CA TRP A 113 3.21 2.96 17.05
C TRP A 113 4.30 3.42 16.08
N HIS A 114 3.95 4.26 15.10
CA HIS A 114 4.88 4.85 14.14
C HIS A 114 5.50 6.16 14.64
N GLY A 115 5.26 6.53 15.90
CA GLY A 115 5.83 7.71 16.54
C GLY A 115 5.05 9.01 16.29
N PHE A 116 3.79 8.92 15.87
CA PHE A 116 2.88 10.07 15.75
C PHE A 116 1.90 10.12 16.93
N ALA A 117 2.34 10.69 18.05
CA ALA A 117 1.51 10.87 19.23
C ALA A 117 0.98 12.31 19.38
N GLY A 118 -0.29 12.46 19.75
CA GLY A 118 -0.90 13.76 20.09
C GLY A 118 -0.78 14.79 18.97
N ALA A 119 -0.22 15.96 19.27
CA ALA A 119 -0.04 17.07 18.33
C ALA A 119 0.85 16.73 17.12
N ALA A 120 1.63 15.64 17.20
CA ALA A 120 2.44 15.20 16.07
C ALA A 120 1.60 14.75 14.86
N GLN A 121 0.33 14.39 15.08
CA GLN A 121 -0.57 13.92 14.02
C GLN A 121 -1.08 15.04 13.11
N ASP A 122 -1.06 16.28 13.59
CA ASP A 122 -1.53 17.45 12.85
C ASP A 122 -0.38 18.14 12.07
N ARG A 123 0.85 17.61 12.18
CA ARG A 123 2.00 18.12 11.42
C ARG A 123 1.89 17.71 9.94
N PRO A 124 2.26 18.61 9.00
CA PRO A 124 2.31 18.26 7.59
C PRO A 124 3.47 17.31 7.33
N VAL A 125 3.20 16.21 6.64
CA VAL A 125 4.16 15.19 6.25
C VAL A 125 4.16 15.04 4.73
N PHE A 126 5.34 14.88 4.16
CA PHE A 126 5.52 14.65 2.73
C PHE A 126 5.41 13.15 2.44
N ILE A 127 4.56 12.76 1.48
CA ILE A 127 4.35 11.35 1.11
C ILE A 127 4.63 11.07 -0.38
N GLY A 128 5.33 11.95 -1.07
CA GLY A 128 5.92 11.63 -2.37
C GLY A 128 4.93 11.46 -3.55
N GLY A 129 3.64 11.75 -3.38
CA GLY A 129 2.62 11.47 -4.40
C GLY A 129 1.82 10.18 -4.14
N ASN A 130 2.15 9.43 -3.09
CA ASN A 130 1.35 8.28 -2.67
C ASN A 130 -0.10 8.71 -2.40
N LEU A 131 -1.04 7.81 -2.72
CA LEU A 131 -2.49 8.08 -2.60
C LEU A 131 -2.96 9.29 -3.43
N GLY A 132 -2.14 9.80 -4.36
CA GLY A 132 -2.41 11.01 -5.14
C GLY A 132 -2.13 12.32 -4.40
N LEU A 133 -1.46 12.28 -3.24
CA LEU A 133 -1.18 13.46 -2.41
C LEU A 133 0.33 13.64 -2.24
N HIS A 134 0.81 14.89 -2.31
CA HIS A 134 2.22 15.20 -2.02
C HIS A 134 2.45 15.50 -0.53
N TRP A 135 1.54 16.26 0.08
CA TRP A 135 1.58 16.66 1.48
C TRP A 135 0.23 16.37 2.12
N THR A 136 0.24 15.87 3.36
CA THR A 136 -0.98 15.62 4.14
C THR A 136 -0.66 15.68 5.64
N THR A 137 -1.69 15.69 6.48
CA THR A 137 -1.52 15.46 7.93
C THR A 137 -1.63 13.96 8.22
N VAL A 138 -1.04 13.48 9.31
CA VAL A 138 -1.17 12.06 9.69
C VAL A 138 -2.62 11.71 9.99
N ARG A 139 -3.40 12.65 10.53
CA ARG A 139 -4.83 12.46 10.80
C ARG A 139 -5.61 12.20 9.52
N GLU A 140 -5.39 13.01 8.49
CA GLU A 140 -6.01 12.84 7.18
C GLU A 140 -5.53 11.57 6.49
N LEU A 141 -4.22 11.30 6.53
CA LEU A 141 -3.62 10.07 6.00
C LEU A 141 -4.29 8.82 6.57
N VAL A 142 -4.44 8.75 7.90
CA VAL A 142 -5.08 7.61 8.57
C VAL A 142 -6.55 7.49 8.18
N SER A 143 -7.26 8.60 8.02
CA SER A 143 -8.64 8.61 7.55
C SER A 143 -8.75 7.99 6.16
N ILE A 144 -7.88 8.39 5.22
CA ILE A 144 -7.83 7.85 3.86
C ILE A 144 -7.48 6.36 3.88
N LEU A 145 -6.46 5.97 4.64
CA LEU A 145 -6.03 4.57 4.75
C LEU A 145 -7.13 3.68 5.33
N ARG A 146 -7.86 4.16 6.35
CA ARG A 146 -9.02 3.44 6.91
C ARG A 146 -10.17 3.33 5.91
N ALA A 147 -10.45 4.38 5.15
CA ALA A 147 -11.48 4.34 4.12
C ALA A 147 -11.15 3.32 3.01
N ASN A 148 -9.88 3.25 2.60
CA ASN A 148 -9.44 2.36 1.53
C ASN A 148 -9.30 0.89 1.98
N TYR A 149 -8.76 0.64 3.18
CA TYR A 149 -8.35 -0.71 3.61
C TYR A 149 -9.18 -1.33 4.75
N CYS A 150 -9.93 -0.52 5.49
CA CYS A 150 -10.66 -0.96 6.69
C CYS A 150 -12.19 -0.80 6.54
N GLY A 151 -12.68 -0.68 5.31
CA GLY A 151 -14.11 -0.58 5.01
C GLY A 151 -14.85 -1.92 5.05
N LYS A 152 -15.88 -2.04 4.23
CA LYS A 152 -16.69 -3.28 4.08
C LYS A 152 -16.03 -4.35 3.21
N VAL A 153 -14.83 -4.08 2.70
CA VAL A 153 -14.03 -4.99 1.87
C VAL A 153 -12.61 -4.99 2.43
N GLY A 154 -12.06 -6.18 2.67
CA GLY A 154 -10.68 -6.37 3.08
C GLY A 154 -9.82 -6.74 1.87
N PHE A 155 -8.72 -6.03 1.67
CA PHE A 155 -7.79 -6.30 0.57
C PHE A 155 -6.55 -7.06 1.06
N GLU A 156 -6.31 -8.22 0.47
CA GLU A 156 -5.12 -9.05 0.68
C GLU A 156 -4.43 -9.25 -0.67
N TYR A 157 -3.45 -8.41 -0.98
CA TYR A 157 -2.77 -8.44 -2.28
C TYR A 157 -1.25 -8.25 -2.19
N MET A 158 -0.74 -7.78 -1.05
CA MET A 158 0.70 -7.50 -0.89
C MET A 158 1.59 -8.75 -0.94
N HIS A 159 1.00 -9.95 -0.85
CA HIS A 159 1.70 -11.23 -1.02
C HIS A 159 1.98 -11.59 -2.49
N ILE A 160 1.38 -10.87 -3.44
CA ILE A 160 1.65 -11.04 -4.87
C ILE A 160 3.10 -10.61 -5.14
N ALA A 161 3.85 -11.45 -5.84
CA ALA A 161 5.26 -11.19 -6.16
C ALA A 161 5.41 -10.13 -7.28
N ASP A 162 4.50 -10.14 -8.25
CA ASP A 162 4.51 -9.22 -9.37
C ASP A 162 4.18 -7.77 -8.93
N VAL A 163 5.07 -6.85 -9.28
CA VAL A 163 4.94 -5.43 -8.93
C VAL A 163 3.86 -4.74 -9.74
N GLU A 164 3.72 -5.09 -11.02
CA GLU A 164 2.71 -4.50 -11.92
C GLU A 164 1.31 -4.89 -11.47
N GLU A 165 1.10 -6.16 -11.08
CA GLU A 165 -0.19 -6.62 -10.54
C GLU A 165 -0.54 -5.89 -9.23
N ARG A 166 0.43 -5.74 -8.32
CA ARG A 166 0.22 -4.98 -7.07
C ARG A 166 -0.12 -3.52 -7.35
N ARG A 167 0.55 -2.88 -8.31
CA ARG A 167 0.27 -1.50 -8.72
C ARG A 167 -1.10 -1.36 -9.34
N PHE A 168 -1.48 -2.28 -10.23
CA PHE A 168 -2.82 -2.30 -10.83
C PHE A 168 -3.92 -2.33 -9.78
N ILE A 169 -3.77 -3.16 -8.75
CA ILE A 169 -4.73 -3.21 -7.63
C ILE A 169 -4.70 -1.89 -6.85
N GLN A 170 -3.51 -1.37 -6.51
CA GLN A 170 -3.36 -0.09 -5.79
C GLN A 170 -4.07 1.06 -6.52
N ASP A 171 -3.84 1.24 -7.81
CA ASP A 171 -4.43 2.31 -8.62
C ASP A 171 -5.97 2.21 -8.72
N ARG A 172 -6.52 1.01 -8.51
CA ARG A 172 -7.95 0.76 -8.56
C ARG A 172 -8.65 1.08 -7.23
N ILE A 173 -7.99 0.82 -6.11
CA ILE A 173 -8.56 0.91 -4.76
C ILE A 173 -8.15 2.18 -4.01
N GLU A 174 -6.96 2.72 -4.30
CA GLU A 174 -6.44 3.94 -3.68
C GLU A 174 -6.80 5.17 -4.51
N GLY A 175 -7.36 6.19 -3.85
CA GLY A 175 -7.61 7.52 -4.43
C GLY A 175 -8.95 8.11 -3.96
N GLY A 176 -9.01 9.44 -3.88
CA GLY A 176 -10.19 10.15 -3.36
C GLY A 176 -11.50 9.87 -4.10
N ASP A 177 -11.42 9.59 -5.40
CA ASP A 177 -12.58 9.36 -6.28
C ASP A 177 -12.88 7.88 -6.52
N LYS A 178 -12.25 6.97 -5.77
CA LYS A 178 -12.43 5.51 -5.96
C LYS A 178 -13.60 4.93 -5.16
N SER A 179 -14.47 5.77 -4.62
CA SER A 179 -15.72 5.31 -3.99
C SER A 179 -16.56 4.50 -4.98
N ILE A 180 -17.12 3.39 -4.49
CA ILE A 180 -18.01 2.55 -5.29
C ILE A 180 -19.40 3.18 -5.31
N ASP A 181 -19.63 4.05 -6.27
CA ASP A 181 -20.93 4.70 -6.46
C ASP A 181 -21.77 4.01 -7.54
N PHE A 182 -23.02 3.74 -7.18
CA PHE A 182 -24.00 3.14 -8.10
C PHE A 182 -25.09 4.15 -8.45
N THR A 183 -25.53 4.13 -9.72
CA THR A 183 -26.70 4.90 -10.16
C THR A 183 -27.96 4.44 -9.41
N ALA A 184 -28.99 5.28 -9.36
CA ALA A 184 -30.27 4.91 -8.73
C ALA A 184 -30.86 3.61 -9.33
N ASN A 185 -30.71 3.42 -10.65
CA ASN A 185 -31.12 2.19 -11.33
C ASN A 185 -30.22 1.01 -10.97
N GLY A 186 -28.91 1.21 -10.85
CA GLY A 186 -27.98 0.18 -10.37
C GLY A 186 -28.32 -0.31 -8.97
N LYS A 187 -28.61 0.61 -8.04
CA LYS A 187 -29.05 0.27 -6.67
C LYS A 187 -30.35 -0.54 -6.68
N LYS A 188 -31.34 -0.15 -7.51
CA LYS A 188 -32.59 -0.92 -7.67
C LYS A 188 -32.35 -2.32 -8.25
N ALA A 189 -31.44 -2.45 -9.22
CA ALA A 189 -31.11 -3.73 -9.83
C ALA A 189 -30.44 -4.69 -8.83
N ILE A 190 -29.49 -4.19 -8.03
CA ILE A 190 -28.84 -4.95 -6.96
C ILE A 190 -29.89 -5.41 -5.93
N LEU A 191 -30.74 -4.51 -5.46
CA LEU A 191 -31.80 -4.84 -4.51
C LEU A 191 -32.77 -5.91 -5.06
N ALA A 192 -33.18 -5.77 -6.33
CA ALA A 192 -34.05 -6.76 -6.98
C ALA A 192 -33.38 -8.14 -7.06
N ALA A 193 -32.07 -8.22 -7.31
CA ALA A 193 -31.33 -9.48 -7.31
C ALA A 193 -31.32 -10.14 -5.92
N VAL A 194 -31.07 -9.37 -4.86
CA VAL A 194 -31.09 -9.86 -3.47
C VAL A 194 -32.49 -10.37 -3.10
N ILE A 195 -33.55 -9.60 -3.42
CA ILE A 195 -34.94 -10.01 -3.15
C ILE A 195 -35.27 -11.31 -3.89
N ARG A 196 -34.88 -11.45 -5.16
CA ARG A 196 -35.12 -12.69 -5.90
C ARG A 196 -34.46 -13.90 -5.24
N GLY A 197 -33.22 -13.76 -4.78
CA GLY A 197 -32.52 -14.82 -4.04
C GLY A 197 -33.28 -15.21 -2.78
N GLU A 198 -33.61 -14.24 -1.94
CA GLU A 198 -34.33 -14.49 -0.68
C GLU A 198 -35.71 -15.13 -0.89
N GLN A 199 -36.48 -14.62 -1.86
CA GLN A 199 -37.83 -15.14 -2.14
C GLN A 199 -37.79 -16.54 -2.75
N TYR A 200 -36.78 -16.84 -3.56
CA TYR A 200 -36.60 -18.18 -4.11
C TYR A 200 -36.31 -19.20 -3.00
N GLU A 201 -35.39 -18.89 -2.08
CA GLU A 201 -35.12 -19.73 -0.91
C GLU A 201 -36.37 -19.92 -0.03
N LYS A 202 -37.12 -18.84 0.24
CA LYS A 202 -38.41 -18.93 0.97
C LYS A 202 -39.43 -19.80 0.25
N PHE A 203 -39.48 -19.76 -1.07
CA PHE A 203 -40.37 -20.59 -1.87
C PHE A 203 -39.96 -22.07 -1.78
N LEU A 204 -38.66 -22.37 -1.94
CA LEU A 204 -38.14 -23.72 -1.81
C LEU A 204 -38.44 -24.31 -0.43
N GLY A 205 -38.10 -23.58 0.65
CA GLY A 205 -38.35 -24.04 2.02
C GLY A 205 -39.83 -24.25 2.36
N LYS A 206 -40.76 -23.61 1.64
CA LYS A 206 -42.20 -23.86 1.77
C LYS A 206 -42.69 -25.04 0.94
N LYS A 207 -42.20 -25.16 -0.31
CA LYS A 207 -42.73 -26.12 -1.27
C LYS A 207 -42.09 -27.50 -1.15
N TYR A 208 -40.82 -27.54 -0.78
CA TYR A 208 -40.02 -28.75 -0.65
C TYR A 208 -39.45 -28.78 0.78
N VAL A 209 -40.22 -29.38 1.69
CA VAL A 209 -39.83 -29.49 3.10
C VAL A 209 -38.84 -30.67 3.24
N GLY A 210 -37.61 -30.37 3.65
CA GLY A 210 -36.50 -31.32 3.79
C GLY A 210 -35.18 -30.67 3.42
#